data_AF-A0A7X8U4B1-F1
#
_entry.id   AF-A0A7X8U4B1-F1
#
_cell.length_a   1.000
_cell.length_b   1.000
_cell.length_c   1.000
_cell.angle_alpha   90.00
_cell.angle_beta   90.00
_cell.angle_gamma   90.00
#
_symmetry.space_group_name_H-M   'P 1'
#
loop_
_entity.id
_entity.type
_entity.pdbx_description
1 polymer ?
#
loop_
_entity_poly.entity_id
_entity_poly.type
_entity_poly.pdbx_seq_one_letter_code
_entity_poly.pdbx_strand_id
1 'polypeptide(L)'
;MDTIGLLAIITAIILGAILYTVWRNQRASEVFTGEMKALIEEAKMVRKDLNTIISNAEQLSDTMIQNLDERITRIEKCPEDLQMFESSGFPNKDSIIAEEAALKIEALRSVHPSIAVPRLYNEGYTIPEIAELLSKGQGEVRLILDLQNKKEAGV
;
A
#
# COMPACT_ATOMS: atom_id res chain seq x y z
N MET A 1 -7.09 26.98 -67.90
CA MET A 1 -6.72 25.95 -66.91
C MET A 1 -7.95 25.11 -66.69
N ASP A 2 -7.90 23.84 -67.09
CA ASP A 2 -9.08 22.98 -67.10
C ASP A 2 -9.49 22.62 -65.68
N THR A 3 -10.79 22.50 -65.44
CA THR A 3 -11.41 22.15 -64.15
C THR A 3 -10.84 20.86 -63.55
N ILE A 4 -10.40 19.94 -64.42
CA ILE A 4 -9.71 18.69 -64.07
C ILE A 4 -8.36 18.96 -63.39
N GLY A 5 -7.60 19.96 -63.84
CA GLY A 5 -6.32 20.34 -63.25
C GLY A 5 -6.48 20.92 -61.84
N LEU A 6 -7.53 21.70 -61.59
CA LEU A 6 -7.84 22.22 -60.26
C LEU A 6 -8.23 21.11 -59.27
N LEU A 7 -9.02 20.13 -59.70
CA LEU A 7 -9.38 18.97 -58.88
C LEU A 7 -8.16 18.15 -58.46
N ALA A 8 -7.23 17.91 -59.39
CA ALA A 8 -6.00 17.16 -59.11
C ALA A 8 -5.14 17.81 -58.01
N ILE A 9 -5.03 19.14 -58.01
CA ILE A 9 -4.28 19.90 -57.00
C ILE A 9 -4.94 19.79 -55.63
N ILE A 10 -6.27 19.91 -55.55
CA ILE A 10 -7.01 19.79 -54.29
C ILE A 10 -6.83 18.40 -53.67
N THR A 11 -6.93 17.33 -54.46
CA THR A 11 -6.68 15.98 -53.97
C THR A 11 -5.25 15.79 -53.46
N ALA A 12 -4.25 16.38 -54.13
CA ALA A 12 -2.86 16.30 -53.68
C ALA A 12 -2.65 17.01 -52.33
N ILE A 13 -3.30 18.16 -52.11
CA ILE A 13 -3.24 18.90 -50.85
C ILE A 13 -3.88 18.09 -49.72
N ILE A 14 -5.05 17.49 -49.96
CA ILE A 14 -5.74 16.66 -48.96
C ILE A 14 -4.87 15.45 -48.59
N LEU A 15 -4.29 14.78 -49.59
CA LEU A 15 -3.42 13.63 -49.35
C LEU A 15 -2.18 14.02 -48.53
N GLY A 16 -1.58 15.18 -48.85
CA GLY A 16 -0.47 15.75 -48.10
C GLY A 16 -0.85 16.08 -46.66
N ALA A 17 -2.03 16.65 -46.43
CA ALA A 17 -2.54 16.96 -45.09
C ALA A 17 -2.80 15.69 -44.27
N ILE A 18 -3.33 14.63 -44.88
CA ILE A 18 -3.52 13.33 -44.22
C ILE A 18 -2.16 12.74 -43.84
N LEU A 19 -1.21 12.72 -44.77
CA LEU A 19 0.15 12.23 -44.51
C LEU A 19 0.84 13.03 -43.41
N TYR A 20 0.77 14.36 -43.45
CA TYR A 20 1.34 15.24 -42.44
C TYR A 20 0.74 14.96 -41.05
N THR A 21 -0.58 14.82 -40.98
CA THR A 21 -1.30 14.51 -39.73
C THR A 21 -0.89 13.15 -39.18
N VAL A 22 -0.81 12.12 -40.03
CA VAL A 22 -0.38 10.77 -39.64
C VAL A 22 1.06 10.77 -39.13
N TRP A 23 1.96 11.48 -39.81
CA TRP A 23 3.37 11.58 -39.42
C TRP A 23 3.54 12.33 -38.08
N ARG A 24 2.77 13.41 -37.88
CA ARG A 24 2.70 14.13 -36.60
C ARG A 24 2.12 13.26 -35.48
N ASN A 25 1.09 12.47 -35.77
CA ASN A 25 0.40 11.63 -34.79
C ASN A 25 1.21 10.38 -34.42
N GLN A 26 1.97 9.79 -35.35
CA GLN A 26 2.91 8.70 -35.03
C GLN A 26 3.91 9.13 -33.95
N ARG A 27 4.42 10.36 -34.05
CA ARG A 27 5.32 10.93 -33.04
C ARG A 27 4.67 11.18 -31.68
N ALA A 28 3.34 11.35 -31.64
CA ALA A 28 2.58 11.41 -30.39
C ALA A 28 2.28 10.02 -29.81
N SER A 29 2.04 9.02 -30.68
CA SER A 29 1.72 7.64 -30.27
C SER A 29 2.86 6.96 -29.52
N GLU A 30 4.12 7.29 -29.82
CA GLU A 30 5.28 6.73 -29.10
C GLU A 30 5.31 7.16 -27.61
N VAL A 31 4.91 8.40 -27.32
CA VAL A 31 4.88 8.93 -25.95
C VAL A 31 3.75 8.28 -25.14
N PHE A 32 2.54 8.16 -25.70
CA PHE A 32 1.42 7.47 -25.05
C PHE A 32 1.65 5.96 -24.88
N THR A 33 2.31 5.31 -25.84
CA THR A 33 2.64 3.88 -25.71
C THR A 33 3.70 3.67 -24.63
N GLY A 34 4.64 4.62 -24.48
CA GLY A 34 5.63 4.61 -23.40
C GLY A 34 4.99 4.79 -22.02
N GLU A 35 4.12 5.78 -21.87
CA GLU A 35 3.41 6.05 -20.61
C GLU A 35 2.48 4.90 -20.23
N MET A 36 1.72 4.32 -21.17
CA MET A 36 0.91 3.13 -20.89
C MET A 36 1.76 1.91 -20.52
N LYS A 37 2.93 1.72 -21.16
CA LYS A 37 3.84 0.62 -20.83
C LYS A 37 4.40 0.77 -19.42
N ALA A 38 4.77 1.98 -19.02
CA ALA A 38 5.20 2.29 -17.66
C ALA A 38 4.08 2.03 -16.65
N LEU A 39 2.85 2.46 -16.95
CA LEU A 39 1.67 2.22 -16.09
C LEU A 39 1.37 0.72 -15.93
N ILE A 40 1.46 -0.06 -17.01
CA ILE A 40 1.26 -1.51 -16.99
C ILE A 40 2.36 -2.19 -16.17
N GLU A 41 3.60 -1.73 -16.29
CA GLU A 41 4.73 -2.26 -15.53
C GLU A 41 4.60 -1.95 -14.03
N GLU A 42 4.17 -0.73 -13.69
CA GLU A 42 3.85 -0.34 -12.32
C GLU A 42 2.70 -1.20 -11.75
N ALA A 43 1.59 -1.34 -12.47
CA ALA A 43 0.48 -2.19 -12.06
C ALA A 43 0.90 -3.65 -11.85
N LYS A 44 1.83 -4.15 -12.67
CA LYS A 44 2.40 -5.50 -12.55
C LYS A 44 3.29 -5.63 -11.31
N MET A 45 4.05 -4.58 -10.96
CA MET A 45 4.84 -4.53 -9.73
C MET A 45 3.95 -4.52 -8.50
N VAL A 46 2.90 -3.68 -8.48
CA VAL A 46 1.91 -3.62 -7.39
C VAL A 46 1.24 -4.98 -7.18
N ARG A 47 0.87 -5.68 -8.26
CA ARG A 47 0.32 -7.03 -8.18
C ARG A 47 1.28 -8.01 -7.52
N LYS A 48 2.58 -7.90 -7.79
CA LYS A 48 3.62 -8.75 -7.19
C LYS A 48 3.76 -8.50 -5.69
N ASP A 49 3.72 -7.22 -5.30
CA ASP A 49 3.79 -6.84 -3.89
C ASP A 49 2.55 -7.32 -3.12
N LEU A 50 1.36 -7.18 -3.71
CA LEU A 50 0.12 -7.68 -3.13
C LEU A 50 0.18 -9.20 -2.91
N ASN A 51 0.68 -9.96 -3.89
CA ASN A 51 0.84 -11.40 -3.77
C ASN A 51 1.80 -11.80 -2.63
N THR A 52 2.82 -10.98 -2.38
CA THR A 52 3.77 -11.18 -1.28
C THR A 52 3.10 -10.94 0.07
N ILE A 53 2.29 -9.87 0.17
CA ILE A 53 1.54 -9.55 1.39
C ILE A 53 0.51 -10.65 1.71
N ILE A 54 -0.18 -11.18 0.70
CA ILE A 54 -1.14 -12.28 0.88
C ILE A 54 -0.44 -13.52 1.44
N SER A 55 0.73 -13.88 0.90
CA SER A 55 1.51 -15.02 1.42
C SER A 55 1.99 -14.80 2.86
N ASN A 56 2.36 -13.58 3.22
CA ASN A 56 2.72 -13.25 4.60
C ASN A 56 1.51 -13.30 5.54
N ALA A 57 0.33 -12.88 5.06
CA ALA A 57 -0.92 -12.94 5.83
C ALA A 57 -1.36 -14.39 6.09
N GLU A 58 -1.11 -15.30 5.14
CA GLU A 58 -1.35 -16.74 5.30
C GLU A 58 -0.49 -17.31 6.44
N GLN A 59 0.83 -17.05 6.43
CA GLN A 59 1.71 -17.49 7.53
C GLN A 59 1.33 -16.89 8.89
N LEU A 60 0.90 -15.64 8.90
CA LEU A 60 0.43 -14.98 10.12
C LEU A 60 -0.84 -15.68 10.66
N SER A 61 -1.78 -16.02 9.77
CA SER A 61 -2.98 -16.77 10.13
C SER A 61 -2.64 -18.14 10.72
N ASP A 62 -1.71 -18.89 10.12
CA ASP A 62 -1.27 -20.19 10.65
C ASP A 62 -0.69 -20.06 12.07
N THR A 63 0.09 -19.00 12.31
CA THR A 63 0.67 -18.72 13.63
C THR A 63 -0.40 -18.36 14.65
N MET A 64 -1.41 -17.57 14.26
CA MET A 64 -2.55 -17.25 15.13
C MET A 64 -3.38 -18.48 15.45
N ILE A 65 -3.63 -19.36 14.47
CA ILE A 65 -4.36 -20.62 14.66
C ILE A 65 -3.61 -21.53 15.62
N GLN A 66 -2.28 -21.68 15.47
CA GLN A 66 -1.47 -22.47 16.40
C GLN A 66 -1.54 -21.93 17.83
N ASN A 67 -1.47 -20.60 18.01
CA ASN A 67 -1.58 -19.99 19.31
C ASN A 67 -2.98 -20.18 19.93
N LEU A 68 -4.03 -20.09 19.12
CA LEU A 68 -5.41 -20.36 19.54
C LEU A 68 -5.61 -21.82 19.93
N ASP A 69 -5.09 -22.77 19.15
CA ASP A 69 -5.17 -24.21 19.43
C ASP A 69 -4.44 -24.56 20.73
N GLU A 70 -3.27 -23.96 20.96
CA GLU A 70 -2.52 -24.10 22.20
C GLU A 70 -3.30 -23.58 23.42
N ARG A 71 -3.98 -22.43 23.28
CA ARG A 71 -4.84 -21.85 24.33
C ARG A 71 -6.08 -22.71 24.58
N ILE A 72 -6.73 -23.24 23.54
CA ILE A 72 -7.88 -24.14 23.68
C ILE A 72 -7.46 -25.44 24.38
N THR A 73 -6.32 -26.02 24.00
CA THR A 73 -5.80 -27.24 24.62
C THR A 73 -5.48 -27.03 26.11
N ARG A 74 -4.95 -25.86 26.50
CA ARG A 74 -4.73 -25.53 27.93
C ARG A 74 -6.04 -25.44 28.71
N ILE A 75 -7.10 -24.93 28.09
CA ILE A 75 -8.42 -24.82 28.72
C ILE A 75 -9.07 -26.21 28.83
N GLU A 76 -8.89 -27.07 27.82
CA GLU A 76 -9.49 -28.41 27.77
C GLU A 76 -8.79 -29.41 28.72
N LYS A 77 -7.50 -29.22 29.03
CA LYS A 77 -6.75 -30.12 29.92
C LYS A 77 -7.02 -29.96 31.42
N CYS A 78 -8.03 -29.18 31.81
CA CYS A 78 -8.42 -29.01 33.19
C CYS A 78 -9.85 -29.51 33.44
N PRO A 79 -10.07 -30.83 33.58
CA PRO A 79 -11.22 -31.33 34.29
C PRO A 79 -10.92 -31.29 35.80
N GLU A 80 -11.82 -30.66 36.55
CA GLU A 80 -11.93 -30.73 38.02
C GLU A 80 -10.83 -30.01 38.82
N ASP A 81 -10.99 -28.69 38.98
CA ASP A 81 -10.94 -28.08 40.32
C ASP A 81 -11.66 -26.73 40.30
N LEU A 82 -12.99 -26.83 40.21
CA LEU A 82 -13.89 -25.71 40.44
C LEU A 82 -14.28 -25.70 41.92
N GLN A 83 -13.34 -25.32 42.80
CA GLN A 83 -13.59 -24.71 44.12
C GLN A 83 -12.26 -24.43 44.84
N MET A 84 -12.03 -23.15 45.15
CA MET A 84 -10.93 -22.55 45.95
C MET A 84 -9.91 -21.72 45.17
N PHE A 85 -10.38 -20.65 44.53
CA PHE A 85 -9.63 -19.39 44.51
C PHE A 85 -10.60 -18.21 44.39
N GLU A 86 -11.41 -18.03 45.44
CA GLU A 86 -11.85 -16.67 45.77
C GLU A 86 -10.64 -15.95 46.38
N SER A 87 -10.42 -14.70 45.97
CA SER A 87 -9.39 -13.75 46.46
C SER A 87 -8.10 -13.61 45.62
N SER A 88 -8.22 -13.16 44.37
CA SER A 88 -7.52 -11.94 43.94
C SER A 88 -8.19 -11.37 42.68
N GLY A 89 -8.23 -10.04 42.60
CA GLY A 89 -9.16 -9.28 41.77
C GLY A 89 -9.14 -9.59 40.27
N PHE A 90 -10.33 -9.45 39.67
CA PHE A 90 -10.54 -9.39 38.23
C PHE A 90 -9.49 -8.49 37.57
N PRO A 91 -8.77 -8.95 36.53
CA PRO A 91 -7.86 -8.07 35.80
C PRO A 91 -8.70 -6.95 35.18
N ASN A 92 -8.33 -5.73 35.52
CA ASN A 92 -9.01 -4.51 35.11
C ASN A 92 -9.09 -4.44 33.59
N LYS A 93 -10.24 -4.07 33.03
CA LYS A 93 -10.51 -4.04 31.57
C LYS A 93 -9.51 -3.16 30.80
N ASP A 94 -8.86 -2.24 31.50
CA ASP A 94 -7.81 -1.36 31.00
C ASP A 94 -6.50 -2.09 30.62
N SER A 95 -6.20 -3.25 31.23
CA SER A 95 -4.98 -4.00 30.93
C SER A 95 -5.05 -4.74 29.59
N ILE A 96 -6.24 -5.13 29.14
CA ILE A 96 -6.43 -5.81 27.84
C ILE A 96 -6.25 -4.83 26.67
N ILE A 97 -6.74 -3.58 26.82
CA ILE A 97 -6.65 -2.55 25.78
C ILE A 97 -5.19 -2.07 25.61
N ALA A 98 -4.43 -1.97 26.70
CA ALA A 98 -3.02 -1.60 26.67
C ALA A 98 -2.16 -2.68 25.98
N GLU A 99 -2.47 -3.95 26.21
CA GLU A 99 -1.76 -5.09 25.62
C GLU A 99 -2.04 -5.25 24.12
N GLU A 100 -3.30 -5.02 23.70
CA GLU A 100 -3.69 -5.01 22.27
C GLU A 100 -3.05 -3.84 21.50
N ALA A 101 -3.00 -2.65 22.12
CA ALA A 101 -2.32 -1.48 21.54
C ALA A 101 -0.80 -1.71 21.40
N ALA A 102 -0.16 -2.30 22.42
CA ALA A 102 1.26 -2.65 22.37
C ALA A 102 1.56 -3.68 21.27
N LEU A 103 0.71 -4.70 21.11
CA LEU A 103 0.82 -5.70 20.04
C LEU A 103 0.65 -5.08 18.64
N LYS A 104 -0.29 -4.14 18.48
CA LYS A 104 -0.51 -3.43 17.21
C LYS A 104 0.67 -2.53 16.85
N ILE A 105 1.25 -1.85 17.84
CA ILE A 105 2.44 -1.00 17.68
C ILE A 105 3.67 -1.84 17.32
N GLU A 106 3.86 -2.98 17.97
CA GLU A 106 4.97 -3.90 17.68
C GLU A 106 4.82 -4.54 16.28
N ALA A 107 3.60 -4.88 15.88
CA ALA A 107 3.31 -5.31 14.52
C ALA A 107 3.63 -4.21 13.50
N LEU A 108 3.31 -2.94 13.78
CA LEU A 108 3.66 -1.80 12.92
C LEU A 108 5.17 -1.52 12.86
N ARG A 109 5.94 -1.80 13.92
CA ARG A 109 7.41 -1.78 13.91
C ARG A 109 8.03 -2.78 12.94
N SER A 110 7.40 -3.95 12.78
CA SER A 110 7.88 -4.98 11.85
C SER A 110 7.57 -4.66 10.37
N VAL A 111 6.69 -3.71 10.11
CA VAL A 111 6.33 -3.28 8.76
C VAL A 111 7.34 -2.23 8.26
N HIS A 112 7.59 -2.22 6.95
CA HIS A 112 8.51 -1.25 6.33
C HIS A 112 8.14 0.20 6.68
N PRO A 113 9.11 1.08 7.04
CA PRO A 113 8.85 2.43 7.55
C PRO A 113 7.97 3.30 6.66
N SER A 114 8.02 3.09 5.34
CA SER A 114 7.19 3.80 4.35
C SER A 114 5.69 3.51 4.46
N ILE A 115 5.28 2.53 5.26
CA ILE A 115 3.87 2.16 5.52
C ILE A 115 3.49 2.47 6.97
N ALA A 116 4.40 2.23 7.92
CA ALA A 116 4.15 2.48 9.34
C ALA A 116 4.03 3.98 9.66
N VAL A 117 4.94 4.81 9.12
CA VAL A 117 4.97 6.26 9.38
C VAL A 117 3.69 6.97 8.93
N PRO A 118 3.18 6.78 7.70
CA PRO A 118 1.96 7.43 7.24
C PRO A 118 0.70 6.96 7.97
N ARG A 119 0.62 5.66 8.30
CA ARG A 119 -0.52 5.13 9.04
C ARG A 119 -0.62 5.77 10.42
N LEU A 120 0.49 5.84 11.15
CA LEU A 120 0.52 6.49 12.46
C LEU A 120 0.23 7.99 12.35
N TYR A 121 0.75 8.66 11.32
CA TYR A 121 0.45 10.07 11.09
C TYR A 121 -1.04 10.31 10.82
N ASN A 122 -1.68 9.45 10.02
CA ASN A 122 -3.12 9.51 9.75
C ASN A 122 -3.99 9.08 10.95
N GLU A 123 -3.48 8.25 11.85
CA GLU A 123 -4.10 7.93 13.14
C GLU A 123 -3.98 9.09 14.16
N GLY A 124 -3.27 10.17 13.80
CA GLY A 124 -3.17 11.41 14.59
C GLY A 124 -1.91 11.53 15.44
N TYR A 125 -0.95 10.61 15.31
CA TYR A 125 0.32 10.67 16.03
C TYR A 125 1.24 11.75 15.49
N THR A 126 1.97 12.42 16.38
CA THR A 126 2.92 13.47 16.01
C THR A 126 4.26 12.87 15.55
N ILE A 127 5.01 13.61 14.73
CA ILE A 127 6.34 13.21 14.24
C ILE A 127 7.29 12.71 15.36
N PRO A 128 7.43 13.40 16.51
CA PRO A 128 8.28 12.90 17.61
C PRO A 128 7.76 11.58 18.21
N GLU A 129 6.45 11.43 18.38
CA GLU A 129 5.85 10.19 18.90
C GLU A 129 6.05 9.01 17.95
N ILE A 130 5.89 9.24 16.63
CA ILE A 130 6.14 8.21 15.61
C ILE A 130 7.61 7.78 15.59
N ALA A 131 8.53 8.74 15.72
CA ALA A 131 9.95 8.49 15.79
C ALA A 131 10.32 7.63 17.01
N GLU A 132 9.73 7.91 18.16
CA GLU A 132 9.91 7.13 19.39
C GLU A 132 9.30 5.72 19.26
N LEU A 133 8.05 5.65 18.80
CA LEU A 133 7.31 4.40 18.60
C LEU A 133 8.03 3.46 17.63
N LEU A 134 8.62 3.98 16.55
CA LEU A 134 9.32 3.17 15.54
C LEU A 134 10.83 3.06 15.77
N SER A 135 11.38 3.66 16.83
CA SER A 135 12.82 3.82 17.04
C SER A 135 13.55 4.37 15.79
N LYS A 136 12.99 5.41 15.18
CA LYS A 136 13.51 6.09 13.98
C LYS A 136 13.91 7.53 14.25
N GLY A 137 14.73 8.10 13.37
CA GLY A 137 15.05 9.52 13.45
C GLY A 137 13.86 10.39 13.04
N GLN A 138 13.61 11.51 13.73
CA GLN A 138 12.54 12.45 13.38
C GLN A 138 12.69 13.00 11.95
N GLY A 139 13.92 13.16 11.46
CA GLY A 139 14.21 13.53 10.07
C GLY A 139 13.82 12.44 9.06
N GLU A 140 13.97 11.16 9.41
CA GLU A 140 13.56 10.02 8.58
C GLU A 140 12.04 9.96 8.46
N VAL A 141 11.32 10.15 9.57
CA VAL A 141 9.86 10.22 9.60
C VAL A 141 9.35 11.36 8.71
N ARG A 142 9.95 12.56 8.83
CA ARG A 142 9.56 13.73 8.05
C ARG A 142 9.84 13.56 6.55
N LEU A 143 10.99 12.98 6.21
CA LEU A 143 11.34 12.67 4.82
C LEU A 143 10.35 11.68 4.19
N ILE A 144 9.94 10.66 4.93
CA ILE A 144 8.95 9.68 4.45
C ILE A 144 7.61 10.36 4.15
N LEU A 145 7.12 11.24 5.04
CA LEU A 145 5.89 11.99 4.83
C LEU A 145 5.97 12.94 3.63
N ASP A 146 7.08 13.66 3.48
CA ASP A 146 7.29 14.58 2.34
C ASP A 146 7.34 13.83 1.00
N LEU A 147 7.99 12.66 0.96
CA LEU A 147 8.02 11.81 -0.24
C LEU A 147 6.63 11.28 -0.62
N GLN A 148 5.78 10.99 0.38
CA GLN A 148 4.40 10.58 0.10
C GLN A 148 3.53 11.73 -0.41
N ASN A 149 3.57 12.89 0.24
CA ASN A 149 2.82 14.06 -0.21
C ASN A 149 3.19 14.47 -1.64
N LYS A 150 4.48 14.36 -2.00
CA LYS A 150 4.95 14.66 -3.35
C LYS A 150 4.51 13.60 -4.37
N LYS A 151 4.34 12.35 -3.96
CA LYS A 151 3.76 11.29 -4.79
C LYS A 151 2.27 11.52 -5.04
N GLU A 152 1.54 12.00 -4.04
CA GLU A 152 0.10 12.29 -4.15
C GLU A 152 -0.18 13.56 -4.96
N ALA A 153 0.65 14.60 -4.84
CA ALA A 153 0.50 15.85 -5.59
C ALA A 153 0.99 15.76 -7.06
N GLY A 154 1.66 14.66 -7.43
CA GLY A 154 2.16 14.40 -8.77
C GLY A 154 1.26 13.50 -9.64
N VAL A 155 0.07 13.16 -9.14
CA VAL A 155 -1.03 12.50 -9.85
C VAL A 155 -2.07 13.55 -10.25
#